data_AF-A0A933G6G4-F1
#
_entry.id   AF-A0A933G6G4-F1
#
_cell.length_a   1.000
_cell.length_b   1.000
_cell.length_c   1.000
_cell.angle_alpha   90.00
_cell.angle_beta   90.00
_cell.angle_gamma   90.00
#
_symmetry.space_group_name_H-M   'P 1'
#
loop_
_entity.id
_entity.type
_entity.pdbx_description
1 polymer ?
#
loop_
_entity_poly.entity_id
_entity_poly.type
_entity_poly.pdbx_seq_one_letter_code
_entity_poly.pdbx_strand_id
1 'polypeptide(L)'
;FAAEVKQGYAYSGWPPPVYHCRADDKELQIDLVVPNGAVGRLRLYIIDPDVFKGGRRQRIVVGSRDLGQFADFHQGRWIETDVTADMTADGRLPIRATNLNGNAVISIIEWVAPQ
;
A
#
# COMPACT_ATOMS: atom_id res chain seq x y z
N PHE A 1 -5.80 4.41 13.46
CA PHE A 1 -5.06 4.94 12.30
C PHE A 1 -6.05 5.35 11.23
N ALA A 2 -5.67 6.24 10.32
CA ALA A 2 -6.44 6.55 9.11
C ALA A 2 -5.54 6.45 7.88
N ALA A 3 -6.09 6.08 6.72
CA ALA A 3 -5.35 6.04 5.47
C ALA A 3 -5.95 7.08 4.51
N GLU A 4 -5.28 8.22 4.40
CA GLU A 4 -5.71 9.35 3.58
C GLU A 4 -5.08 9.25 2.19
N VAL A 5 -5.90 9.08 1.16
CA VAL A 5 -5.41 9.05 -0.22
C VAL A 5 -5.08 10.49 -0.66
N LYS A 6 -3.82 10.72 -1.05
CA LYS A 6 -3.34 12.01 -1.57
C LYS A 6 -3.34 12.04 -3.10
N GLN A 7 -3.05 10.89 -3.71
CA GLN A 7 -3.14 10.67 -5.15
C GLN A 7 -3.64 9.26 -5.41
N GLY A 8 -4.51 9.11 -6.41
CA GLY A 8 -5.16 7.86 -6.78
C GLY A 8 -6.67 7.90 -6.52
N TYR A 9 -7.34 6.79 -6.86
CA TYR A 9 -8.78 6.64 -6.75
C TYR A 9 -9.15 5.30 -6.11
N ALA A 10 -10.33 5.26 -5.52
CA ALA A 10 -10.95 4.02 -5.06
C ALA A 10 -11.65 3.33 -6.23
N TYR A 11 -11.53 2.01 -6.32
CA TYR A 11 -12.22 1.19 -7.30
C TYR A 11 -12.91 0.02 -6.59
N SER A 12 -14.21 -0.17 -6.87
CA SER A 12 -15.07 -1.14 -6.18
C SER A 12 -15.64 -2.24 -7.09
N GLY A 13 -14.94 -2.58 -8.17
CA GLY A 13 -15.33 -3.65 -9.10
C GLY A 13 -14.30 -4.79 -9.17
N TRP A 14 -13.55 -4.99 -8.09
CA TRP A 14 -12.47 -5.97 -8.04
C TRP A 14 -13.06 -7.38 -7.91
N PRO A 15 -12.59 -8.38 -8.67
CA PRO A 15 -13.08 -9.75 -8.50
C PRO A 15 -12.57 -10.34 -7.17
N PRO A 16 -13.23 -11.39 -6.64
CA PRO A 16 -12.82 -12.03 -5.39
C PRO A 16 -11.33 -12.38 -5.33
N PRO A 17 -10.69 -12.39 -4.15
CA PRO A 17 -11.28 -12.33 -2.80
C PRO A 17 -11.49 -10.93 -2.21
N VAL A 18 -10.99 -9.88 -2.85
CA VAL A 18 -11.16 -8.50 -2.39
C VAL A 18 -11.99 -7.74 -3.43
N TYR A 19 -12.99 -6.98 -3.01
CA TYR A 19 -13.89 -6.26 -3.94
C TYR A 19 -13.51 -4.80 -4.19
N HIS A 20 -12.45 -4.33 -3.53
CA HIS A 20 -12.02 -2.95 -3.56
C HIS A 20 -10.50 -2.80 -3.56
N CYS A 21 -10.00 -1.83 -4.32
CA CYS A 21 -8.61 -1.37 -4.20
C CYS A 21 -8.51 0.15 -4.31
N ARG A 22 -7.41 0.70 -3.82
CA ARG A 22 -6.93 2.02 -4.23
C ARG A 22 -5.96 1.83 -5.39
N ALA A 23 -6.07 2.66 -6.42
CA ALA A 23 -5.24 2.54 -7.61
C ALA A 23 -4.82 3.90 -8.18
N ASP A 24 -3.74 3.91 -8.96
CA ASP A 24 -3.34 5.06 -9.77
C ASP A 24 -2.51 4.59 -10.98
N ASP A 25 -2.67 5.24 -12.13
CA ASP A 25 -1.99 4.87 -13.37
C ASP A 25 -0.48 5.15 -13.35
N LYS A 26 0.00 6.02 -12.45
CA LYS A 26 1.41 6.38 -12.32
C LYS A 26 1.94 6.07 -10.92
N GLU A 27 1.31 6.65 -9.91
CA GLU A 27 1.74 6.51 -8.53
C GLU A 27 0.57 6.72 -7.57
N LEU A 28 0.29 5.70 -6.76
CA LEU A 28 -0.65 5.79 -5.67
C LEU A 28 0.06 6.37 -4.44
N GLN A 29 -0.47 7.46 -3.88
CA GLN A 29 0.08 8.11 -2.69
C GLN A 29 -0.94 8.14 -1.56
N ILE A 30 -0.56 7.64 -0.40
CA ILE A 30 -1.41 7.53 0.79
C ILE A 30 -0.62 8.00 2.00
N ASP A 31 -1.19 8.87 2.81
CA ASP A 31 -0.67 9.17 4.14
C ASP A 31 -1.35 8.27 5.16
N LEU A 32 -0.57 7.42 5.82
CA LEU A 32 -1.02 6.72 7.01
C LEU A 32 -0.91 7.65 8.21
N VAL A 33 -2.06 8.05 8.76
CA VAL A 33 -2.15 8.90 9.94
C VAL A 33 -2.23 8.05 11.21
N VAL A 34 -1.26 8.25 12.10
CA VAL A 34 -1.10 7.57 13.39
C VAL A 34 -0.74 8.61 14.46
N PRO A 35 -0.85 8.29 15.77
CA PRO A 35 -0.30 9.17 16.79
C PRO A 35 1.19 9.48 16.55
N ASN A 36 1.63 10.68 16.93
CA ASN A 36 3.02 11.07 16.78
C ASN A 36 3.94 10.11 17.55
N GLY A 37 5.01 9.65 16.90
CA GLY A 37 5.96 8.70 17.46
C GLY A 37 5.41 7.28 17.63
N ALA A 38 4.28 6.94 17.00
CA ALA A 38 3.73 5.59 17.05
C ALA A 38 4.70 4.55 16.46
N VAL A 39 4.99 3.52 17.26
CA VAL A 39 5.70 2.31 16.85
C VAL A 39 4.67 1.23 16.53
N GLY A 40 4.92 0.38 15.55
CA GLY A 40 4.03 -0.73 15.22
C GLY A 40 4.46 -1.45 13.96
N ARG A 41 3.56 -2.23 13.37
CA ARG A 41 3.78 -2.89 12.07
C ARG A 41 2.74 -2.43 11.06
N LEU A 42 3.23 -1.98 9.91
CA LEU A 42 2.40 -1.69 8.75
C LEU A 42 2.31 -2.96 7.89
N ARG A 43 1.09 -3.35 7.52
CA ARG A 43 0.83 -4.44 6.58
C ARG A 43 0.04 -3.92 5.40
N LEU A 44 0.53 -4.17 4.20
CA LEU A 44 -0.09 -3.80 2.94
C LEU A 44 -0.46 -5.06 2.18
N TYR A 45 -1.71 -5.19 1.77
CA TYR A 45 -2.14 -6.27 0.89
C TYR A 45 -2.28 -5.75 -0.54
N ILE A 46 -1.59 -6.42 -1.46
CA ILE A 46 -1.71 -6.21 -2.91
C ILE A 46 -2.27 -7.48 -3.55
N ILE A 47 -3.11 -7.33 -4.57
CA ILE A 47 -3.61 -8.45 -5.38
C ILE A 47 -3.85 -7.98 -6.81
N ASP A 48 -3.60 -8.85 -7.79
CA ASP A 48 -3.83 -8.62 -9.23
C ASP A 48 -4.69 -9.76 -9.82
N PRO A 49 -5.96 -9.85 -9.42
CA PRO A 49 -6.78 -11.04 -9.70
C PRO A 49 -7.27 -11.10 -11.15
N ASP A 50 -7.25 -9.99 -11.87
CA ASP A 50 -7.62 -9.84 -13.28
C ASP A 50 -6.40 -9.87 -14.22
N VAL A 51 -5.18 -10.01 -13.69
CA VAL A 51 -3.91 -10.05 -14.46
C VAL A 51 -3.81 -8.87 -15.42
N PHE A 52 -4.12 -7.68 -14.91
CA PHE A 52 -4.37 -6.50 -15.74
C PHE A 52 -3.15 -6.12 -16.58
N LYS A 53 -3.36 -5.90 -17.88
CA LYS A 53 -2.30 -5.66 -18.88
C LYS A 53 -1.17 -6.71 -18.85
N GLY A 54 -1.51 -7.98 -18.63
CA GLY A 54 -0.56 -9.08 -18.60
C GLY A 54 0.18 -9.23 -17.26
N GLY A 55 -0.29 -8.56 -16.21
CA GLY A 55 0.24 -8.66 -14.85
C GLY A 55 0.77 -7.33 -14.34
N ARG A 56 0.24 -6.87 -13.21
CA ARG A 56 0.69 -5.63 -12.57
C ARG A 56 2.10 -5.79 -12.01
N ARG A 57 2.87 -4.72 -12.13
CA ARG A 57 4.18 -4.58 -11.47
C ARG A 57 4.27 -3.21 -10.83
N GLN A 58 4.72 -3.17 -9.58
CA GLN A 58 4.82 -1.91 -8.84
C GLN A 58 5.99 -1.92 -7.85
N ARG A 59 6.51 -0.74 -7.52
CA ARG A 59 7.45 -0.54 -6.41
C ARG A 59 6.73 0.07 -5.23
N ILE A 60 6.99 -0.40 -4.00
CA ILE A 60 6.40 0.18 -2.79
C ILE A 60 7.47 0.80 -1.91
N VAL A 61 7.24 2.05 -1.52
CA VAL A 61 8.09 2.82 -0.60
C VAL A 61 7.24 3.32 0.56
N VAL A 62 7.74 3.19 1.79
CA VAL A 62 7.10 3.64 3.03
C VAL A 62 8.04 4.60 3.74
N GLY A 63 7.67 5.87 3.83
CA GLY A 63 8.56 6.96 4.21
C GLY A 63 9.78 7.01 3.28
N SER A 64 10.97 6.82 3.85
CA SER A 64 12.24 6.68 3.12
C SER A 64 12.62 5.22 2.81
N ARG A 65 11.87 4.23 3.31
CA ARG A 65 12.20 2.81 3.17
C ARG A 65 11.60 2.24 1.90
N ASP A 66 12.46 1.74 1.01
CA ASP A 66 12.04 0.95 -0.14
C ASP A 66 11.75 -0.50 0.28
N LEU A 67 10.51 -0.95 0.08
CA LEU A 67 10.09 -2.33 0.35
C LEU A 67 10.31 -3.24 -0.86
N GLY A 68 10.68 -2.68 -2.01
CA GLY A 68 11.04 -3.42 -3.21
C GLY A 68 10.01 -3.35 -4.33
N GLN A 69 10.25 -4.15 -5.36
CA GLN A 69 9.37 -4.31 -6.52
C GLN A 69 8.59 -5.62 -6.42
N PHE A 70 7.33 -5.56 -6.83
CA PHE A 70 6.38 -6.67 -6.75
C PHE A 70 5.74 -6.90 -8.11
N ALA A 71 5.67 -8.17 -8.51
CA ALA A 71 4.99 -8.69 -9.69
C ALA A 71 4.34 -10.04 -9.30
N ASP A 72 3.55 -10.60 -10.20
CA ASP A 72 2.95 -11.94 -10.08
C ASP A 72 2.10 -12.15 -8.81
N PHE A 73 1.56 -11.07 -8.23
CA PHE A 73 0.75 -11.10 -7.02
C PHE A 73 -0.75 -11.37 -7.30
N HIS A 74 -1.04 -12.23 -8.28
CA HIS A 74 -2.42 -12.58 -8.67
C HIS A 74 -3.17 -13.38 -7.60
N GLN A 75 -2.46 -14.14 -6.76
CA GLN A 75 -3.01 -14.80 -5.55
C GLN A 75 -3.03 -13.88 -4.33
N GLY A 76 -2.56 -12.64 -4.50
CA GLY A 76 -2.39 -11.66 -3.46
C GLY A 76 -1.16 -11.89 -2.59
N ARG A 77 -0.68 -10.81 -1.97
CA ARG A 77 0.54 -10.79 -1.17
C ARG A 77 0.46 -9.77 -0.05
N TRP A 78 0.82 -10.19 1.15
CA TRP A 78 1.11 -9.29 2.26
C TRP A 78 2.55 -8.78 2.17
N ILE A 79 2.71 -7.49 2.39
CA ILE A 79 3.99 -6.79 2.49
C ILE A 79 3.99 -6.12 3.85
N GLU A 80 4.96 -6.48 4.68
CA GLU A 80 5.01 -6.06 6.07
C GLU A 80 6.31 -5.29 6.34
N THR A 81 6.22 -4.26 7.16
CA THR A 81 7.41 -3.54 7.63
C THR A 81 7.18 -3.00 9.03
N ASP A 82 8.19 -3.11 9.88
CA ASP A 82 8.16 -2.51 11.20
C ASP A 82 8.34 -1.00 11.09
N VAL A 83 7.51 -0.25 11.80
CA VAL A 83 7.48 1.21 11.80
C VAL A 83 8.04 1.70 13.13
N THR A 84 9.10 2.51 13.07
CA THR A 84 9.73 3.10 14.25
C THR A 84 9.11 4.44 14.60
N ALA A 85 9.36 4.95 15.81
CA ALA A 85 8.86 6.24 16.26
C ALA A 85 9.34 7.39 15.36
N ASP A 86 10.57 7.32 14.86
CA ASP A 86 11.12 8.35 13.97
C ASP A 86 10.37 8.43 12.64
N MET A 87 9.86 7.30 12.13
CA MET A 87 9.10 7.26 10.87
C MET A 87 7.74 7.95 10.98
N THR A 88 7.24 8.14 12.19
CA THR A 88 5.91 8.68 12.50
C THR A 88 6.01 9.89 13.43
N ALA A 89 7.16 10.55 13.48
CA ALA A 89 7.42 11.65 14.41
C ALA A 89 6.40 12.81 14.29
N ASP A 90 5.90 13.05 13.08
CA ASP A 90 4.87 14.05 12.77
C ASP A 90 3.45 13.47 12.67
N GLY A 91 3.27 12.19 13.02
CA GLY A 91 2.00 11.47 12.95
C GLY A 91 1.61 11.03 11.53
N ARG A 92 2.48 11.19 10.53
CA ARG A 92 2.20 10.81 9.15
C ARG A 92 3.30 9.90 8.60
N LEU A 93 2.88 8.79 8.01
CA LEU A 93 3.76 7.89 7.30
C LEU A 93 3.34 7.79 5.83
N PRO A 94 4.07 8.45 4.90
CA PRO A 94 3.79 8.38 3.48
C PRO A 94 3.98 6.96 2.93
N ILE A 95 3.01 6.46 2.17
CA ILE A 95 3.06 5.20 1.43
C ILE A 95 2.93 5.55 -0.05
N ARG A 96 3.91 5.12 -0.85
CA ARG A 96 3.92 5.30 -2.30
C ARG A 96 4.00 3.95 -3.00
N ALA A 97 3.08 3.71 -3.93
CA ALA A 97 3.17 2.60 -4.86
C ALA A 97 3.32 3.16 -6.28
N THR A 98 4.50 2.99 -6.88
CA THR A 98 4.80 3.47 -8.23
C THR A 98 4.52 2.36 -9.24
N ASN A 99 3.76 2.67 -10.29
CA ASN A 99 3.45 1.76 -11.38
C ASN A 99 4.69 1.47 -12.24
N LEU A 100 4.97 0.19 -12.50
CA LEU A 100 6.01 -0.29 -13.40
C LEU A 100 5.42 -1.13 -14.55
N ASN A 101 4.17 -1.58 -14.44
CA ASN A 101 3.33 -2.13 -15.51
C ASN A 101 1.87 -2.22 -15.03
N GLY A 102 0.91 -1.87 -15.89
CA GLY A 102 -0.51 -1.84 -15.50
C GLY A 102 -0.89 -0.51 -14.86
N ASN A 103 -1.23 -0.56 -13.58
CA ASN A 103 -1.42 0.54 -12.66
C ASN A 103 -0.94 0.09 -11.25
N ALA A 104 -0.64 1.03 -10.36
CA ALA A 104 -0.25 0.70 -8.99
C ALA A 104 -1.50 0.46 -8.14
N VAL A 105 -1.48 -0.56 -7.27
CA VAL A 105 -2.63 -0.94 -6.45
C VAL A 105 -2.27 -1.27 -5.00
N ILE A 106 -3.12 -0.84 -4.06
CA ILE A 106 -3.12 -1.33 -2.67
C ILE A 106 -4.56 -1.64 -2.29
N SER A 107 -4.82 -2.89 -1.91
CA SER A 107 -6.16 -3.39 -1.59
C SER A 107 -6.51 -3.18 -0.11
N ILE A 108 -5.60 -3.56 0.80
CA ILE A 108 -5.80 -3.47 2.25
C ILE A 108 -4.59 -2.79 2.90
N ILE A 109 -4.85 -1.97 3.92
CA ILE A 109 -3.84 -1.33 4.76
C ILE A 109 -4.21 -1.63 6.21
N GLU A 110 -3.30 -2.24 6.94
CA GLU A 110 -3.46 -2.52 8.37
C GLU A 110 -2.31 -1.93 9.17
N TRP A 111 -2.66 -1.43 10.36
CA TRP A 111 -1.71 -1.05 11.39
C TRP A 111 -1.88 -2.00 12.58
N VAL A 112 -0.80 -2.65 12.97
CA VAL A 112 -0.75 -3.50 14.16
C VAL A 112 0.06 -2.77 15.23
N ALA A 113 -0.61 -2.36 16.30
CA ALA A 113 0.04 -1.72 17.44
C ALA A 113 0.89 -2.76 18.22
N PRO A 114 1.97 -2.34 18.90
CA PRO A 114 2.71 -3.18 19.83
C PRO A 114 1.78 -3.62 20.96
N GLN A 115 1.96 -4.84 21.47
CA GLN A 115 1.29 -5.32 22.68
C GLN A 115 1.84 -4.64 23.92
#